data_AF-A0A0F0KVF8-F1
#
_entry.id   AF-A0A0F0KVF8-F1
#
_cell.length_a   1.000
_cell.length_b   1.000
_cell.length_c   1.000
_cell.angle_alpha   90.00
_cell.angle_beta   90.00
_cell.angle_gamma   90.00
#
_symmetry.space_group_name_H-M   'P 1'
#
loop_
_entity.id
_entity.type
_entity.pdbx_description
1 polymer ?
#
loop_
_entity_poly.entity_id
_entity_poly.type
_entity_poly.pdbx_seq_one_letter_code
_entity_poly.pdbx_strand_id
1 'polypeptide(L)'
;MSYIDPTAIISSTAEIGNRNAASHYPMIGKNVRIGDHAAIGEDVRIEAAAIIGDKSRIDRGAAIGKHVEVGENVKIEGDTIIGHDVRIGRTANIGQNVEVGENVEIGAGVEIGYGTEIGRGSVIGDEAILGPNAIIGKNVRVKSRSVVIRGSVIGDSVWIDYAATIGANVIIGKNSRIGRFVEIESGIKIGRDSVIGESAVLSGGIVLGPGSFIGEKARVVNGEPLTRKDEDEE
;
A
#
# COMPACT_ATOMS: atom_id res chain seq x y z
N MET A 1 13.92 -25.67 18.32
CA MET A 1 12.62 -26.35 18.27
C MET A 1 11.56 -25.26 18.16
N SER A 2 10.55 -25.46 17.32
CA SER A 2 9.41 -24.55 17.21
C SER A 2 8.44 -24.77 18.38
N TYR A 3 7.82 -23.71 18.86
CA TYR A 3 6.74 -23.75 19.82
C TYR A 3 5.42 -23.61 19.07
N ILE A 4 4.54 -24.60 19.23
CA ILE A 4 3.20 -24.61 18.63
C ILE A 4 2.23 -24.84 19.79
N ASP A 5 1.32 -23.91 20.00
CA ASP A 5 0.30 -24.06 21.02
C ASP A 5 -0.58 -25.30 20.76
N PRO A 6 -1.02 -26.05 21.80
CA PRO A 6 -1.86 -27.23 21.64
C PRO A 6 -3.21 -26.98 20.95
N THR A 7 -3.67 -25.72 20.93
CA THR A 7 -4.93 -25.33 20.28
C THR A 7 -4.78 -25.03 18.78
N ALA A 8 -3.55 -25.03 18.26
CA ALA A 8 -3.29 -24.82 16.84
C ALA A 8 -3.91 -25.91 15.96
N ILE A 9 -4.60 -25.50 14.89
CA ILE A 9 -5.14 -26.40 13.88
C ILE A 9 -4.26 -26.31 12.65
N ILE A 10 -3.41 -27.32 12.45
CA ILE A 10 -2.43 -27.34 11.37
C ILE A 10 -2.70 -28.54 10.47
N SER A 11 -2.84 -28.29 9.17
CA SER A 11 -2.94 -29.37 8.18
C SER A 11 -1.72 -30.29 8.22
N SER A 12 -1.91 -31.59 8.08
CA SER A 12 -0.81 -32.58 8.01
C SER A 12 0.16 -32.37 6.85
N THR A 13 -0.28 -31.61 5.84
CA THR A 13 0.51 -31.25 4.64
C THR A 13 1.25 -29.91 4.80
N ALA A 14 1.09 -29.22 5.93
CA ALA A 14 1.79 -27.95 6.15
C ALA A 14 3.25 -28.22 6.53
N GLU A 15 4.15 -27.40 5.99
CA GLU A 15 5.58 -27.45 6.27
C GLU A 15 5.92 -26.28 7.19
N ILE A 16 6.41 -26.58 8.40
CA ILE A 16 6.77 -25.56 9.39
C ILE A 16 8.26 -25.66 9.66
N GLY A 17 8.96 -24.55 9.42
CA GLY A 17 10.37 -24.39 9.73
C GLY A 17 10.69 -24.43 11.23
N ASN A 18 11.94 -24.13 11.52
CA ASN A 18 12.52 -24.21 12.85
C ASN A 18 12.35 -22.91 13.63
N ARG A 19 12.24 -23.05 14.96
CA ARG A 19 12.22 -21.93 15.92
C ARG A 19 11.07 -20.96 15.67
N ASN A 20 9.96 -21.48 15.15
CA ASN A 20 8.72 -20.74 14.99
C ASN A 20 7.96 -20.67 16.31
N ALA A 21 7.10 -19.67 16.43
CA ALA A 21 6.12 -19.57 17.51
C ALA A 21 4.73 -19.43 16.90
N ALA A 22 3.83 -20.35 17.22
CA ALA A 22 2.41 -20.26 16.86
C ALA A 22 1.59 -20.19 18.16
N SER A 23 0.83 -19.10 18.33
CA SER A 23 0.05 -18.78 19.54
C SER A 23 -1.25 -19.59 19.61
N HIS A 24 -2.25 -19.14 20.39
CA HIS A 24 -3.54 -19.81 20.57
C HIS A 24 -4.42 -19.76 19.31
N TYR A 25 -5.04 -20.89 18.95
CA TYR A 25 -5.99 -21.07 17.84
C TYR A 25 -5.56 -20.67 16.41
N PRO A 26 -4.28 -20.69 16.02
CA PRO A 26 -3.92 -20.44 14.64
C PRO A 26 -4.42 -21.58 13.76
N MET A 27 -4.97 -21.21 12.60
CA MET A 27 -5.46 -22.15 11.60
C MET A 27 -4.54 -22.11 10.38
N ILE A 28 -3.81 -23.20 10.16
CA ILE A 28 -2.84 -23.32 9.06
C ILE A 28 -3.35 -24.35 8.06
N GLY A 29 -3.64 -23.88 6.85
CA GLY A 29 -4.24 -24.64 5.77
C GLY A 29 -3.33 -25.65 5.09
N LYS A 30 -3.87 -26.33 4.07
CA LYS A 30 -3.16 -27.36 3.29
C LYS A 30 -2.01 -26.74 2.51
N ASN A 31 -0.90 -27.47 2.40
CA ASN A 31 0.30 -27.07 1.66
C ASN A 31 0.86 -25.69 2.04
N VAL A 32 0.53 -25.16 3.23
CA VAL A 32 1.13 -23.93 3.72
C VAL A 32 2.59 -24.19 4.08
N ARG A 33 3.46 -23.24 3.76
CA ARG A 33 4.89 -23.30 4.10
C ARG A 33 5.24 -22.11 4.97
N ILE A 34 5.75 -22.35 6.17
CA ILE A 34 6.22 -21.32 7.09
C ILE A 34 7.73 -21.48 7.25
N GLY A 35 8.48 -20.42 6.98
CA GLY A 35 9.92 -20.35 7.10
C GLY A 35 10.42 -20.46 8.54
N ASP A 36 11.71 -20.19 8.75
CA ASP A 36 12.35 -20.26 10.06
C ASP A 36 12.15 -18.95 10.85
N HIS A 37 12.04 -19.05 12.18
CA HIS A 37 11.89 -17.90 13.09
C HIS A 37 10.65 -17.03 12.85
N ALA A 38 9.62 -17.55 12.17
CA ALA A 38 8.36 -16.88 12.00
C ALA A 38 7.52 -16.88 13.29
N ALA A 39 6.71 -15.84 13.45
CA ALA A 39 5.78 -15.69 14.56
C ALA A 39 4.35 -15.56 14.06
N ILE A 40 3.48 -16.49 14.47
CA ILE A 40 2.08 -16.57 14.10
C ILE A 40 1.24 -16.30 15.36
N GLY A 41 0.49 -15.20 15.31
CA GLY A 41 -0.34 -14.70 16.40
C GLY A 41 -1.59 -15.53 16.67
N GLU A 42 -2.32 -15.09 17.69
CA GLU A 42 -3.59 -15.69 18.10
C GLU A 42 -4.67 -15.51 17.03
N ASP A 43 -5.52 -16.52 16.82
CA ASP A 43 -6.62 -16.49 15.84
C ASP A 43 -6.21 -16.15 14.40
N VAL A 44 -4.93 -16.31 14.06
CA VAL A 44 -4.43 -16.10 12.70
C VAL A 44 -4.91 -17.23 11.80
N ARG A 45 -5.41 -16.87 10.61
CA ARG A 45 -5.81 -17.83 9.58
C ARG A 45 -4.89 -17.72 8.38
N ILE A 46 -4.30 -18.84 7.97
CA ILE A 46 -3.46 -18.93 6.79
C ILE A 46 -4.05 -19.99 5.87
N GLU A 47 -4.58 -19.57 4.74
CA GLU A 47 -5.24 -20.46 3.80
C GLU A 47 -4.25 -21.23 2.92
N ALA A 48 -4.79 -22.17 2.14
CA ALA A 48 -4.02 -23.19 1.45
C ALA A 48 -2.95 -22.60 0.50
N ALA A 49 -1.80 -23.27 0.47
CA ALA A 49 -0.66 -22.96 -0.40
C ALA A 49 -0.07 -21.54 -0.23
N ALA A 50 -0.36 -20.86 0.89
CA ALA A 50 0.37 -19.67 1.27
C ALA A 50 1.80 -20.00 1.74
N ILE A 51 2.72 -19.06 1.50
CA ILE A 51 4.13 -19.14 1.89
C ILE A 51 4.43 -17.95 2.79
N ILE A 52 4.92 -18.22 4.00
CA ILE A 52 5.38 -17.21 4.96
C ILE A 52 6.89 -17.29 5.08
N GLY A 53 7.60 -16.22 4.69
CA GLY A 53 9.05 -16.15 4.72
C GLY A 53 9.65 -16.14 6.13
N ASP A 54 10.95 -16.36 6.19
CA ASP A 54 11.71 -16.39 7.43
C ASP A 54 11.57 -15.09 8.22
N LYS A 55 11.54 -15.20 9.55
CA LYS A 55 11.48 -14.07 10.50
C LYS A 55 10.26 -13.16 10.33
N SER A 56 9.28 -13.56 9.52
CA SER A 56 8.06 -12.80 9.33
C SER A 56 7.11 -12.98 10.52
N ARG A 57 6.35 -11.92 10.80
CA ARG A 57 5.40 -11.87 11.91
C ARG A 57 4.01 -11.58 11.37
N ILE A 58 3.07 -12.40 11.78
CA ILE A 58 1.65 -12.23 11.49
C ILE A 58 0.93 -12.11 12.83
N ASP A 59 0.48 -10.92 13.16
CA ASP A 59 -0.13 -10.62 14.45
C ASP A 59 -1.59 -11.06 14.50
N ARG A 60 -2.16 -11.02 15.71
CA ARG A 60 -3.44 -11.64 16.06
C ARG A 60 -4.59 -11.27 15.11
N GLY A 61 -5.45 -12.23 14.82
CA GLY A 61 -6.66 -12.01 14.02
C GLY A 61 -6.43 -11.74 12.52
N ALA A 62 -5.16 -11.64 12.07
CA ALA A 62 -4.88 -11.46 10.66
C ALA A 62 -5.28 -12.71 9.84
N ALA A 63 -5.78 -12.47 8.62
CA ALA A 63 -6.21 -13.49 7.69
C ALA A 63 -5.40 -13.41 6.40
N ILE A 64 -4.80 -14.53 6.01
CA ILE A 64 -3.96 -14.67 4.82
C ILE A 64 -4.63 -15.63 3.84
N GLY A 65 -4.93 -15.13 2.64
CA GLY A 65 -5.58 -15.90 1.59
C GLY A 65 -4.72 -17.01 0.96
N LYS A 66 -5.33 -17.76 0.03
CA LYS A 66 -4.66 -18.79 -0.77
C LYS A 66 -3.59 -18.21 -1.68
N HIS A 67 -2.54 -19.00 -1.90
CA HIS A 67 -1.42 -18.66 -2.79
C HIS A 67 -0.78 -17.31 -2.49
N VAL A 68 -0.83 -16.85 -1.24
CA VAL A 68 -0.14 -15.63 -0.82
C VAL A 68 1.34 -15.96 -0.62
N GLU A 69 2.22 -15.11 -1.13
CA GLU A 69 3.65 -15.20 -0.93
C GLU A 69 4.11 -14.01 -0.07
N VAL A 70 4.49 -14.28 1.17
CA VAL A 70 5.06 -13.29 2.09
C VAL A 70 6.57 -13.48 2.13
N GLY A 71 7.32 -12.43 1.81
CA GLY A 71 8.78 -12.42 1.88
C GLY A 71 9.33 -12.51 3.31
N GLU A 72 10.64 -12.43 3.43
CA GLU A 72 11.33 -12.49 4.72
C GLU A 72 11.22 -11.18 5.51
N ASN A 73 11.21 -11.27 6.83
CA ASN A 73 11.16 -10.14 7.76
C ASN A 73 9.97 -9.20 7.52
N VAL A 74 8.85 -9.73 7.04
CA VAL A 74 7.61 -8.96 6.86
C VAL A 74 6.84 -8.92 8.16
N LYS A 75 6.24 -7.76 8.46
CA LYS A 75 5.28 -7.61 9.55
C LYS A 75 3.88 -7.38 8.99
N ILE A 76 2.94 -8.23 9.37
CA ILE A 76 1.51 -8.05 9.13
C ILE A 76 0.85 -7.90 10.49
N GLU A 77 0.35 -6.70 10.77
CA GLU A 77 -0.30 -6.39 12.04
C GLU A 77 -1.73 -6.96 12.11
N GLY A 78 -2.29 -6.95 13.32
CA GLY A 78 -3.53 -7.67 13.61
C GLY A 78 -4.74 -7.18 12.82
N ASP A 79 -5.78 -8.01 12.79
CA ASP A 79 -7.06 -7.70 12.14
C ASP A 79 -6.93 -7.29 10.65
N THR A 80 -5.80 -7.63 10.02
CA THR A 80 -5.49 -7.34 8.61
C THR A 80 -5.93 -8.49 7.72
N ILE A 81 -6.50 -8.17 6.57
CA ILE A 81 -6.94 -9.15 5.58
C ILE A 81 -6.07 -9.05 4.34
N ILE A 82 -5.41 -10.15 3.98
CA ILE A 82 -4.66 -10.30 2.74
C ILE A 82 -5.44 -11.23 1.82
N GLY A 83 -5.88 -10.71 0.68
CA GLY A 83 -6.60 -11.45 -0.35
C GLY A 83 -5.78 -12.56 -1.00
N HIS A 84 -6.42 -13.30 -1.91
CA HIS A 84 -5.78 -14.40 -2.63
C HIS A 84 -4.76 -13.91 -3.66
N ASP A 85 -3.77 -14.75 -3.95
CA ASP A 85 -2.77 -14.52 -5.00
C ASP A 85 -2.00 -13.19 -4.81
N VAL A 86 -1.77 -12.79 -3.57
CA VAL A 86 -1.02 -11.59 -3.20
C VAL A 86 0.46 -11.92 -3.01
N ARG A 87 1.35 -11.04 -3.47
CA ARG A 87 2.78 -11.10 -3.17
C ARG A 87 3.20 -9.92 -2.31
N ILE A 88 3.94 -10.17 -1.24
CA ILE A 88 4.47 -9.16 -0.33
C ILE A 88 5.99 -9.31 -0.28
N GLY A 89 6.71 -8.29 -0.71
CA GLY A 89 8.16 -8.24 -0.70
C GLY A 89 8.73 -8.26 0.71
N ARG A 90 10.01 -8.65 0.81
CA ARG A 90 10.74 -8.67 2.08
C ARG A 90 10.69 -7.32 2.80
N THR A 91 10.81 -7.35 4.12
CA THR A 91 10.91 -6.17 5.00
C THR A 91 9.73 -5.19 4.90
N ALA A 92 8.62 -5.58 4.28
CA ALA A 92 7.41 -4.77 4.25
C ALA A 92 6.72 -4.74 5.61
N ASN A 93 6.06 -3.62 5.94
CA ASN A 93 5.28 -3.45 7.14
C ASN A 93 3.83 -3.10 6.77
N ILE A 94 2.90 -3.97 7.15
CA ILE A 94 1.46 -3.81 6.92
C ILE A 94 0.79 -3.54 8.26
N GLY A 95 0.23 -2.34 8.41
CA GLY A 95 -0.40 -1.88 9.64
C GLY A 95 -1.74 -2.58 9.95
N GLN A 96 -2.23 -2.38 11.17
CA GLN A 96 -3.47 -3.01 11.64
C GLN A 96 -4.70 -2.59 10.82
N ASN A 97 -5.70 -3.48 10.72
CA ASN A 97 -6.97 -3.24 10.00
C ASN A 97 -6.76 -2.82 8.54
N VAL A 98 -5.71 -3.33 7.88
CA VAL A 98 -5.51 -3.12 6.45
C VAL A 98 -6.29 -4.17 5.67
N GLU A 99 -6.85 -3.76 4.54
CA GLU A 99 -7.49 -4.67 3.58
C GLU A 99 -6.73 -4.66 2.26
N VAL A 100 -6.18 -5.81 1.87
CA VAL A 100 -5.52 -6.00 0.59
C VAL A 100 -6.35 -6.93 -0.29
N GLY A 101 -6.80 -6.43 -1.44
CA GLY A 101 -7.55 -7.20 -2.42
C GLY A 101 -6.72 -8.28 -3.10
N GLU A 102 -7.39 -9.12 -3.88
CA GLU A 102 -6.75 -10.21 -4.61
C GLU A 102 -5.78 -9.72 -5.70
N ASN A 103 -4.80 -10.55 -6.05
CA ASN A 103 -3.85 -10.30 -7.15
C ASN A 103 -3.07 -8.97 -6.97
N VAL A 104 -2.79 -8.58 -5.73
CA VAL A 104 -2.00 -7.39 -5.42
C VAL A 104 -0.51 -7.76 -5.29
N GLU A 105 0.36 -6.89 -5.79
CA GLU A 105 1.80 -7.00 -5.60
C GLU A 105 2.30 -5.84 -4.73
N ILE A 106 2.92 -6.16 -3.61
CA ILE A 106 3.54 -5.21 -2.68
C ILE A 106 5.05 -5.44 -2.72
N GLY A 107 5.81 -4.40 -3.04
CA GLY A 107 7.26 -4.44 -3.15
C GLY A 107 8.00 -4.58 -1.81
N ALA A 108 9.32 -4.67 -1.89
CA ALA A 108 10.16 -4.76 -0.71
C ALA A 108 10.22 -3.42 0.06
N GLY A 109 10.23 -3.49 1.39
CA GLY A 109 10.35 -2.31 2.25
C GLY A 109 9.18 -1.31 2.14
N VAL A 110 8.02 -1.75 1.64
CA VAL A 110 6.81 -0.93 1.62
C VAL A 110 6.27 -0.74 3.05
N GLU A 111 5.79 0.46 3.34
CA GLU A 111 5.07 0.76 4.57
C GLU A 111 3.60 1.08 4.27
N ILE A 112 2.68 0.35 4.91
CA ILE A 112 1.24 0.54 4.76
C ILE A 112 0.65 0.87 6.13
N GLY A 113 0.13 2.08 6.26
CA GLY A 113 -0.48 2.57 7.48
C GLY A 113 -1.80 1.87 7.80
N TYR A 114 -2.18 1.89 9.08
CA TYR A 114 -3.42 1.28 9.57
C TYR A 114 -4.66 1.75 8.80
N GLY A 115 -5.66 0.88 8.67
CA GLY A 115 -6.94 1.22 8.03
C GLY A 115 -6.84 1.50 6.52
N THR A 116 -5.70 1.21 5.88
CA THR A 116 -5.53 1.40 4.43
C THR A 116 -6.25 0.30 3.67
N GLU A 117 -6.88 0.66 2.56
CA GLU A 117 -7.53 -0.27 1.64
C GLU A 117 -6.77 -0.29 0.30
N ILE A 118 -6.52 -1.49 -0.23
CA ILE A 118 -5.85 -1.68 -1.52
C ILE A 118 -6.71 -2.55 -2.42
N GLY A 119 -7.24 -1.97 -3.48
CA GLY A 119 -8.07 -2.66 -4.46
C GLY A 119 -7.29 -3.73 -5.23
N ARG A 120 -8.02 -4.77 -5.66
CA ARG A 120 -7.49 -5.88 -6.45
C ARG A 120 -6.65 -5.44 -7.66
N GLY A 121 -5.65 -6.25 -8.01
CA GLY A 121 -4.83 -6.04 -9.20
C GLY A 121 -3.86 -4.84 -9.11
N SER A 122 -3.78 -4.19 -7.96
CA SER A 122 -2.90 -3.04 -7.75
C SER A 122 -1.46 -3.48 -7.50
N VAL A 123 -0.52 -2.61 -7.84
CA VAL A 123 0.92 -2.82 -7.66
C VAL A 123 1.51 -1.66 -6.88
N ILE A 124 2.11 -1.96 -5.74
CA ILE A 124 2.81 -1.01 -4.87
C ILE A 124 4.30 -1.33 -4.95
N GLY A 125 5.08 -0.43 -5.55
CA GLY A 125 6.50 -0.62 -5.79
C GLY A 125 7.36 -0.50 -4.54
N ASP A 126 8.59 -0.99 -4.62
CA ASP A 126 9.55 -1.01 -3.51
C ASP A 126 9.70 0.35 -2.80
N GLU A 127 9.82 0.32 -1.48
CA GLU A 127 10.02 1.50 -0.62
C GLU A 127 8.91 2.57 -0.76
N ALA A 128 7.75 2.23 -1.34
CA ALA A 128 6.60 3.12 -1.34
C ALA A 128 5.94 3.18 0.04
N ILE A 129 5.29 4.30 0.34
CA ILE A 129 4.62 4.54 1.61
C ILE A 129 3.15 4.86 1.33
N LEU A 130 2.25 4.06 1.89
CA LEU A 130 0.82 4.35 1.94
C LEU A 130 0.46 4.75 3.37
N GLY A 131 0.08 6.00 3.58
CA GLY A 131 -0.27 6.55 4.87
C GLY A 131 -1.60 6.00 5.39
N PRO A 132 -1.89 6.14 6.69
CA PRO A 132 -3.09 5.57 7.30
C PRO A 132 -4.40 6.02 6.66
N ASN A 133 -5.37 5.11 6.59
CA ASN A 133 -6.69 5.35 5.98
C ASN A 133 -6.61 5.84 4.52
N ALA A 134 -5.52 5.54 3.79
CA ALA A 134 -5.50 5.76 2.35
C ALA A 134 -6.40 4.72 1.67
N ILE A 135 -7.09 5.13 0.60
CA ILE A 135 -7.90 4.23 -0.21
C ILE A 135 -7.27 4.17 -1.59
N ILE A 136 -6.74 3.01 -1.94
CA ILE A 136 -6.16 2.72 -3.25
C ILE A 136 -7.17 1.89 -4.04
N GLY A 137 -7.65 2.43 -5.16
CA GLY A 137 -8.58 1.74 -6.04
C GLY A 137 -8.01 0.48 -6.69
N LYS A 138 -8.77 -0.07 -7.65
CA LYS A 138 -8.41 -1.29 -8.37
C LYS A 138 -7.43 -0.99 -9.50
N ASN A 139 -6.50 -1.91 -9.76
CA ASN A 139 -5.51 -1.79 -10.83
C ASN A 139 -4.67 -0.50 -10.76
N VAL A 140 -4.46 0.05 -9.57
CA VAL A 140 -3.61 1.22 -9.35
C VAL A 140 -2.16 0.79 -9.35
N ARG A 141 -1.29 1.62 -9.91
CA ARG A 141 0.15 1.41 -9.86
C ARG A 141 0.80 2.56 -9.12
N VAL A 142 1.29 2.29 -7.92
CA VAL A 142 2.12 3.20 -7.14
C VAL A 142 3.57 2.76 -7.32
N LYS A 143 4.38 3.52 -8.04
CA LYS A 143 5.78 3.15 -8.32
C LYS A 143 6.67 3.36 -7.10
N SER A 144 7.85 2.75 -7.14
CA SER A 144 8.81 2.75 -6.03
C SER A 144 9.09 4.15 -5.47
N ARG A 145 9.29 4.23 -4.16
CA ARG A 145 9.56 5.46 -3.39
C ARG A 145 8.49 6.55 -3.48
N SER A 146 7.33 6.25 -4.03
CA SER A 146 6.21 7.19 -4.03
C SER A 146 5.52 7.16 -2.67
N VAL A 147 4.97 8.30 -2.28
CA VAL A 147 4.31 8.49 -0.99
C VAL A 147 2.87 8.89 -1.25
N VAL A 148 1.92 8.16 -0.68
CA VAL A 148 0.49 8.53 -0.64
C VAL A 148 0.12 8.79 0.81
N ILE A 149 0.00 10.05 1.21
CA ILE A 149 -0.21 10.41 2.62
C ILE A 149 -1.67 10.12 3.03
N ARG A 150 -1.87 10.02 4.35
CA ARG A 150 -3.12 9.69 5.04
C ARG A 150 -4.39 10.28 4.41
N GLY A 151 -5.47 9.49 4.42
CA GLY A 151 -6.81 9.92 4.01
C GLY A 151 -6.96 10.22 2.51
N SER A 152 -5.94 9.96 1.70
CA SER A 152 -6.01 10.18 0.26
C SER A 152 -6.80 9.07 -0.43
N VAL A 153 -7.54 9.44 -1.47
CA VAL A 153 -8.36 8.53 -2.27
C VAL A 153 -7.84 8.50 -3.70
N ILE A 154 -7.31 7.35 -4.10
CA ILE A 154 -6.75 7.11 -5.41
C ILE A 154 -7.72 6.25 -6.21
N GLY A 155 -8.32 6.79 -7.25
CA GLY A 155 -9.30 6.10 -8.08
C GLY A 155 -8.71 4.94 -8.88
N ASP A 156 -9.58 4.09 -9.40
CA ASP A 156 -9.20 2.92 -10.20
C ASP A 156 -8.29 3.29 -11.38
N SER A 157 -7.35 2.40 -11.70
CA SER A 157 -6.45 2.49 -12.86
C SER A 157 -5.59 3.77 -12.90
N VAL A 158 -5.35 4.39 -11.75
CA VAL A 158 -4.40 5.49 -11.62
C VAL A 158 -2.96 4.98 -11.68
N TRP A 159 -2.09 5.74 -12.34
CA TRP A 159 -0.65 5.51 -12.36
C TRP A 159 0.05 6.64 -11.59
N ILE A 160 0.78 6.32 -10.53
CA ILE A 160 1.64 7.22 -9.78
C ILE A 160 3.08 6.81 -10.04
N ASP A 161 3.82 7.62 -10.79
CA ASP A 161 5.19 7.29 -11.19
C ASP A 161 6.22 7.60 -10.08
N TYR A 162 7.44 7.13 -10.29
CA TYR A 162 8.53 7.09 -9.31
C TYR A 162 8.68 8.37 -8.48
N ALA A 163 8.80 8.18 -7.15
CA ALA A 163 9.08 9.25 -6.19
C ALA A 163 8.11 10.44 -6.27
N ALA A 164 6.85 10.21 -6.66
CA ALA A 164 5.80 11.21 -6.52
C ALA A 164 5.29 11.26 -5.07
N THR A 165 4.98 12.46 -4.60
CA THR A 165 4.43 12.70 -3.26
C THR A 165 3.01 13.23 -3.39
N ILE A 166 2.06 12.47 -2.83
CA ILE A 166 0.65 12.82 -2.75
C ILE A 166 0.35 13.22 -1.30
N GLY A 167 -0.02 14.49 -1.10
CA GLY A 167 -0.35 15.09 0.17
C GLY A 167 -1.56 14.44 0.85
N ALA A 168 -1.85 14.84 2.09
CA ALA A 168 -2.96 14.28 2.85
C ALA A 168 -4.31 14.67 2.23
N ASN A 169 -5.30 13.77 2.31
CA ASN A 169 -6.67 14.03 1.84
C ASN A 169 -6.76 14.48 0.37
N VAL A 170 -5.81 14.03 -0.47
CA VAL A 170 -5.87 14.27 -1.91
C VAL A 170 -6.84 13.27 -2.55
N ILE A 171 -7.60 13.73 -3.53
CA ILE A 171 -8.47 12.86 -4.34
C ILE A 171 -7.94 12.84 -5.76
N ILE A 172 -7.62 11.66 -6.28
CA ILE A 172 -7.21 11.47 -7.68
C ILE A 172 -8.25 10.62 -8.38
N GLY A 173 -8.91 11.18 -9.39
CA GLY A 173 -9.89 10.49 -10.20
C GLY A 173 -9.29 9.34 -11.00
N LYS A 174 -10.13 8.36 -11.34
CA LYS A 174 -9.75 7.18 -12.12
C LYS A 174 -9.02 7.51 -13.42
N ASN A 175 -8.21 6.57 -13.90
CA ASN A 175 -7.44 6.64 -15.16
C ASN A 175 -6.44 7.81 -15.25
N SER A 176 -6.19 8.53 -14.16
CA SER A 176 -5.25 9.64 -14.16
C SER A 176 -3.81 9.16 -14.09
N ARG A 177 -2.88 9.98 -14.58
CA ARG A 177 -1.44 9.73 -14.56
C ARG A 177 -0.74 10.85 -13.81
N ILE A 178 0.01 10.47 -12.78
CA ILE A 178 0.86 11.36 -12.00
C ILE A 178 2.31 11.03 -12.36
N GLY A 179 3.00 12.02 -12.93
CA GLY A 179 4.40 11.91 -13.34
C GLY A 179 5.35 11.74 -12.17
N ARG A 180 6.60 11.40 -12.47
CA ARG A 180 7.64 11.22 -11.46
C ARG A 180 7.99 12.53 -10.80
N PHE A 181 8.45 12.46 -9.55
CA PHE A 181 8.86 13.63 -8.76
C PHE A 181 7.77 14.71 -8.65
N VAL A 182 6.51 14.37 -8.92
CA VAL A 182 5.39 15.29 -8.73
C VAL A 182 5.16 15.50 -7.25
N GLU A 183 4.87 16.74 -6.87
CA GLU A 183 4.44 17.09 -5.52
C GLU A 183 3.01 17.64 -5.59
N ILE A 184 2.09 16.95 -4.91
CA ILE A 184 0.71 17.39 -4.78
C ILE A 184 0.48 17.69 -3.30
N GLU A 185 0.24 18.95 -2.95
CA GLU A 185 -0.08 19.31 -1.58
C GLU A 185 -1.43 18.75 -1.11
N SER A 186 -1.64 18.82 0.21
CA SER A 186 -2.82 18.28 0.86
C SER A 186 -4.12 18.93 0.38
N GLY A 187 -5.19 18.15 0.29
CA GLY A 187 -6.54 18.62 -0.02
C GLY A 187 -6.82 18.92 -1.50
N ILE A 188 -5.86 18.69 -2.39
CA ILE A 188 -6.06 18.86 -3.84
C ILE A 188 -6.99 17.77 -4.39
N LYS A 189 -7.80 18.15 -5.40
CA LYS A 189 -8.69 17.24 -6.10
C LYS A 189 -8.34 17.24 -7.59
N ILE A 190 -8.06 16.07 -8.13
CA ILE A 190 -7.73 15.86 -9.54
C ILE A 190 -8.85 15.05 -10.16
N GLY A 191 -9.50 15.60 -11.18
CA GLY A 191 -10.53 14.90 -11.94
C GLY A 191 -10.00 13.63 -12.63
N ARG A 192 -10.91 12.75 -13.03
CA ARG A 192 -10.59 11.55 -13.81
C ARG A 192 -9.91 11.90 -15.14
N ASP A 193 -9.21 10.93 -15.70
CA ASP A 193 -8.57 11.02 -17.02
C ASP A 193 -7.58 12.22 -17.13
N SER A 194 -7.04 12.68 -15.99
CA SER A 194 -6.11 13.81 -15.92
C SER A 194 -4.66 13.37 -15.99
N VAL A 195 -3.78 14.26 -16.44
CA VAL A 195 -2.34 14.02 -16.51
C VAL A 195 -1.60 15.14 -15.82
N ILE A 196 -0.76 14.79 -14.85
CA ILE A 196 0.16 15.69 -14.17
C ILE A 196 1.57 15.33 -14.62
N GLY A 197 2.22 16.24 -15.34
CA GLY A 197 3.56 16.06 -15.89
C GLY A 197 4.64 15.92 -14.82
N GLU A 198 5.77 15.33 -15.21
CA GLU A 198 6.94 15.13 -14.37
C GLU A 198 7.38 16.42 -13.65
N SER A 199 7.74 16.30 -12.37
CA SER A 199 8.20 17.39 -11.52
C SER A 199 7.24 18.59 -11.40
N ALA A 200 5.97 18.41 -11.74
CA ALA A 200 4.96 19.44 -11.48
C ALA A 200 4.68 19.56 -9.97
N VAL A 201 4.36 20.77 -9.54
CA VAL A 201 3.97 21.07 -8.16
C VAL A 201 2.57 21.66 -8.18
N LEU A 202 1.65 21.04 -7.44
CA LEU A 202 0.30 21.54 -7.24
C LEU A 202 0.12 21.96 -5.78
N SER A 203 -0.28 23.22 -5.54
CA SER A 203 -0.49 23.77 -4.19
C SER A 203 -1.74 24.64 -4.05
N GLY A 204 -2.17 24.88 -2.82
CA GLY A 204 -3.27 25.82 -2.54
C GLY A 204 -4.69 25.27 -2.73
N GLY A 205 -4.90 23.96 -2.56
CA GLY A 205 -6.26 23.37 -2.58
C GLY A 205 -6.95 23.43 -3.95
N ILE A 206 -6.16 23.38 -5.02
CA ILE A 206 -6.66 23.38 -6.40
C ILE A 206 -7.63 22.21 -6.64
N VAL A 207 -8.66 22.49 -7.44
CA VAL A 207 -9.55 21.48 -8.02
C VAL A 207 -9.35 21.48 -9.53
N LEU A 208 -8.77 20.40 -10.04
CA LEU A 208 -8.64 20.16 -11.48
C LEU A 208 -9.85 19.38 -11.98
N GLY A 209 -10.49 19.87 -13.04
CA GLY A 209 -11.60 19.17 -13.70
C GLY A 209 -11.16 17.85 -14.36
N PRO A 210 -12.10 17.02 -14.82
CA PRO A 210 -11.79 15.84 -15.62
C PRO A 210 -11.01 16.20 -16.90
N GLY A 211 -10.06 15.35 -17.31
CA GLY A 211 -9.27 15.56 -18.53
C GLY A 211 -8.23 16.69 -18.42
N SER A 212 -7.93 17.16 -17.20
CA SER A 212 -6.97 18.26 -17.02
C SER A 212 -5.56 17.81 -17.36
N PHE A 213 -4.78 18.69 -17.99
CA PHE A 213 -3.38 18.46 -18.31
C PHE A 213 -2.51 19.54 -17.67
N ILE A 214 -1.60 19.12 -16.80
CA ILE A 214 -0.56 19.98 -16.23
C ILE A 214 0.77 19.57 -16.85
N GLY A 215 1.45 20.52 -17.48
CA GLY A 215 2.74 20.28 -18.12
C GLY A 215 3.84 19.91 -17.13
N GLU A 216 4.92 19.32 -17.64
CA GLU A 216 6.11 19.01 -16.86
C GLU A 216 6.69 20.29 -16.22
N LYS A 217 7.17 20.17 -14.98
CA LYS A 217 7.78 21.25 -14.18
C LYS A 217 6.85 22.45 -13.93
N ALA A 218 5.57 22.35 -14.28
CA ALA A 218 4.61 23.40 -14.02
C ALA A 218 4.39 23.55 -12.52
N ARG A 219 4.30 24.79 -12.06
CA ARG A 219 3.89 25.11 -10.69
C ARG A 219 2.51 25.74 -10.77
N VAL A 220 1.51 25.01 -10.31
CA VAL A 220 0.14 25.49 -10.25
C VAL A 220 -0.15 25.79 -8.80
N VAL A 221 -0.39 27.05 -8.51
CA VAL A 221 -0.65 27.54 -7.15
C VAL A 221 -1.99 28.26 -7.16
N ASN A 222 -2.84 27.97 -6.19
CA ASN A 222 -4.01 28.81 -5.95
C ASN A 222 -3.53 30.03 -5.16
N GLY A 223 -3.45 31.19 -5.82
CA GLY A 223 -3.07 32.45 -5.22
C GLY A 223 -4.02 33.56 -5.67
N GLU A 224 -4.10 34.63 -4.88
CA GLU A 224 -4.58 35.91 -5.40
C GLU A 224 -3.71 36.31 -6.62
N PRO A 225 -4.26 37.05 -7.60
CA PRO A 225 -3.49 37.52 -8.73
C PRO A 225 -2.23 38.23 -8.22
N LEU A 226 -1.07 37.89 -8.78
CA LEU A 226 0.11 38.76 -8.65
C LEU A 226 -0.30 40.10 -9.26
N THR A 227 -0.69 41.07 -8.43
CA THR A 227 -0.71 42.45 -8.88
C THR A 227 0.73 42.76 -9.21
N ARG A 228 1.00 42.92 -10.51
CA ARG A 228 2.23 43.54 -10.98
C ARG A 228 2.28 44.86 -10.22
N LYS A 229 3.24 45.03 -9.30
CA LYS A 229 3.62 46.38 -8.91
C LYS A 229 4.21 46.95 -10.18
N ASP A 230 3.40 47.73 -10.87
CA ASP A 230 3.86 48.53 -11.99
C ASP A 230 5.11 49.28 -11.53
N GLU A 231 6.05 49.36 -12.47
CA GLU A 231 7.26 50.15 -12.34
C GLU A 231 6.82 51.60 -12.08
N ASP A 232 6.80 52.03 -10.83
CA ASP A 232 6.68 53.43 -10.50
C ASP A 232 8.04 54.09 -10.78
N GLU A 233 8.03 54.78 -11.91
CA GLU A 233 8.86 55.89 -12.33
C GLU A 233 9.45 56.71 -11.16
N GLU A 234 10.78 56.80 -11.10
CA GLU A 234 11.58 58.05 -10.99
C GLU A 234 13.07 57.78 -11.20
#